data_AF-A0A2V5N231-F1
#
_entry.id   AF-A0A2V5N231-F1
#
_cell.length_a   1.000
_cell.length_b   1.000
_cell.length_c   1.000
_cell.angle_alpha   90.00
_cell.angle_beta   90.00
_cell.angle_gamma   90.00
#
_symmetry.space_group_name_H-M   'P 1'
#
loop_
_entity.id
_entity.type
_entity.pdbx_description
1 polymer ?
#
loop_
_entity_poly.entity_id
_entity_poly.type
_entity_poly.pdbx_seq_one_letter_code
_entity_poly.pdbx_strand_id
1 'polypeptide(L)'
;MAFTKRTMPWDKASQSREVLLSREWLVTNGLGGYASGTVSGAITRRYHGLLIAALPAPHGRMVMWSHVSEFLCFSDDDIVSLGSEERAGGQLDLRSAEYLREFRLEDGLPVWTYHVRDLVLEKRVLLLHLQNTVHLIYRIIEGQTRPRLRLRPAFQFRNHESTVNEGLPAPYRLTAMEYGYEINAADSGLPPLRMKLAEKLEFTISPQEMDEVIYRSEQSRGYAYEGALWSPGFFQVDMRDRILVGLVASTESWDIINVLEPEAGMSAEEERRARLLDEAIPEARQAFPAQLVFAGDQFIITPAGRAEEAARAHAAGDEVRTVIAGYHWFTDWGRDTMISLEGLALVTGRCLEAGYILRTFARYVRDGLIPNMFPEGEKEGRYHTADATLWYFHALNRYLHYTDDRTTLRFLLPVLIDIAEHHLHGTRFNIHVDPSDGLLAQGQDGYQ
;
A
#
# COMPACT_ATOMS: atom_id res chain seq x y z
N MET A 1 -14.02 21.65 -6.54
CA MET A 1 -13.41 20.58 -5.73
C MET A 1 -12.44 21.23 -4.76
N ALA A 2 -12.45 20.83 -3.48
CA ALA A 2 -11.50 21.32 -2.50
C ALA A 2 -10.21 20.51 -2.62
N PHE A 3 -9.24 21.00 -3.38
CA PHE A 3 -7.92 20.38 -3.48
C PHE A 3 -7.19 20.56 -2.15
N THR A 4 -6.77 19.46 -1.53
CA THR A 4 -5.95 19.48 -0.33
C THR A 4 -4.48 19.39 -0.71
N LYS A 5 -3.69 20.36 -0.27
CA LYS A 5 -2.23 20.36 -0.42
C LYS A 5 -1.59 20.40 0.96
N ARG A 6 -0.81 19.38 1.30
CA ARG A 6 0.00 19.32 2.52
C ARG A 6 1.48 19.29 2.15
N THR A 7 2.18 20.39 2.38
CA THR A 7 3.62 20.50 2.15
C THR A 7 4.40 20.09 3.40
N MET A 8 5.55 19.44 3.20
CA MET A 8 6.51 19.20 4.28
C MET A 8 7.59 20.30 4.23
N PRO A 9 7.74 21.16 5.25
CA PRO A 9 8.85 22.12 5.29
C PRO A 9 10.14 21.44 5.77
N TRP A 10 11.28 21.79 5.19
CA TRP A 10 12.62 21.46 5.72
C TRP A 10 13.63 22.56 5.38
N ASP A 11 14.60 22.78 6.27
CA ASP A 11 15.64 23.81 6.09
C ASP A 11 16.72 23.34 5.13
N LYS A 12 16.92 24.03 4.01
CA LYS A 12 17.92 23.65 3.00
C LYS A 12 19.38 23.82 3.47
N ALA A 13 19.63 24.56 4.55
CA ALA A 13 20.97 24.95 5.00
C ALA A 13 21.56 24.09 6.15
N SER A 14 20.75 23.48 7.01
CA SER A 14 21.23 22.73 8.18
C SER A 14 20.67 21.32 8.26
N GLN A 15 21.50 20.28 8.13
CA GLN A 15 21.25 18.87 8.53
C GLN A 15 19.88 18.24 8.16
N SER A 16 19.11 18.84 7.24
CA SER A 16 17.75 18.45 6.83
C SER A 16 17.68 17.22 5.96
N ARG A 17 18.84 16.76 5.50
CA ARG A 17 19.04 15.51 4.77
C ARG A 17 18.51 14.31 5.56
N GLU A 18 18.60 14.32 6.89
CA GLU A 18 18.05 13.26 7.75
C GLU A 18 16.52 13.27 7.79
N VAL A 19 15.88 14.43 7.70
CA VAL A 19 14.40 14.52 7.62
C VAL A 19 13.90 13.85 6.33
N LEU A 20 14.60 14.01 5.21
CA LEU A 20 14.24 13.37 3.95
C LEU A 20 14.40 11.84 3.99
N LEU A 21 15.29 11.32 4.84
CA LEU A 21 15.47 9.88 5.07
C LEU A 21 14.53 9.28 6.10
N SER A 22 14.13 10.05 7.11
CA SER A 22 13.30 9.57 8.23
C SER A 22 11.80 9.74 7.99
N ARG A 23 11.41 10.63 7.08
CA ARG A 23 10.02 10.83 6.67
C ARG A 23 9.67 9.89 5.53
N GLU A 24 8.54 9.23 5.66
CA GLU A 24 8.06 8.22 4.73
C GLU A 24 6.73 8.65 4.10
N TRP A 25 6.47 8.10 2.92
CA TRP A 25 5.19 8.19 2.24
C TRP A 25 4.60 6.78 2.05
N LEU A 26 3.27 6.73 1.87
CA LEU A 26 2.51 5.50 1.66
C LEU A 26 1.43 5.77 0.63
N VAL A 27 1.31 4.90 -0.36
CA VAL A 27 0.17 4.83 -1.30
C VAL A 27 -0.31 3.39 -1.30
N THR A 28 -1.63 3.16 -1.25
CA THR A 28 -2.22 1.82 -1.21
C THR A 28 -3.19 1.62 -2.37
N ASN A 29 -3.46 0.37 -2.73
CA ASN A 29 -4.33 0.03 -3.86
C ASN A 29 -5.72 -0.51 -3.44
N GLY A 30 -6.06 -0.51 -2.15
CA GLY A 30 -7.32 -1.09 -1.68
C GLY A 30 -7.40 -2.63 -1.77
N LEU A 31 -6.32 -3.34 -2.12
CA LEU A 31 -6.23 -4.80 -2.05
C LEU A 31 -5.42 -5.31 -0.86
N GLY A 32 -4.82 -4.38 -0.10
CA GLY A 32 -3.77 -4.64 0.87
C GLY A 32 -2.36 -4.41 0.31
N GLY A 33 -2.22 -4.25 -1.00
CA GLY A 33 -0.97 -3.88 -1.66
C GLY A 33 -0.65 -2.39 -1.47
N TYR A 34 0.64 -2.05 -1.53
CA TYR A 34 1.09 -0.70 -1.27
C TYR A 34 2.42 -0.38 -1.95
N ALA A 35 2.74 0.92 -2.01
CA ALA A 35 4.07 1.44 -2.24
C ALA A 35 4.44 2.38 -1.11
N SER A 36 5.69 2.30 -0.69
CA SER A 36 6.20 3.12 0.41
C SER A 36 7.70 3.29 0.29
N GLY A 37 8.19 4.44 0.75
CA GLY A 37 9.59 4.75 0.79
C GLY A 37 9.84 6.03 1.56
N THR A 38 11.11 6.43 1.62
CA THR A 38 11.48 7.72 2.18
C THR A 38 11.21 8.85 1.19
N VAL A 39 11.15 10.10 1.68
CA VAL A 39 11.03 11.28 0.81
C VAL A 39 12.26 11.45 -0.09
N SER A 40 13.45 11.04 0.35
CA SER A 40 14.67 11.09 -0.49
C SER A 40 14.70 10.02 -1.60
N GLY A 41 13.87 8.99 -1.49
CA GLY A 41 13.87 7.83 -2.38
C GLY A 41 14.82 6.70 -1.96
N ALA A 42 15.61 6.89 -0.89
CA ALA A 42 16.44 5.83 -0.34
C ALA A 42 15.59 4.73 0.31
N ILE A 43 15.99 3.48 0.13
CA ILE A 43 15.39 2.32 0.81
C ILE A 43 16.05 2.19 2.18
N THR A 44 15.27 2.31 3.26
CA THR A 44 15.82 2.26 4.63
C THR A 44 15.23 1.16 5.51
N ARG A 45 14.26 0.39 5.03
CA ARG A 45 13.67 -0.78 5.73
C ARG A 45 13.10 -1.80 4.77
N ARG A 46 12.91 -3.03 5.25
CA ARG A 46 12.44 -4.16 4.42
C ARG A 46 11.05 -3.97 3.82
N TYR A 47 10.28 -3.02 4.31
CA TYR A 47 8.93 -2.73 3.82
C TYR A 47 8.87 -1.68 2.71
N HIS A 48 10.00 -1.05 2.37
CA HIS A 48 10.05 -0.09 1.28
C HIS A 48 10.06 -0.79 -0.08
N GLY A 49 9.34 -0.20 -1.03
CA GLY A 49 9.17 -0.72 -2.38
C GLY A 49 8.20 0.15 -3.17
N LEU A 50 8.37 0.16 -4.48
CA LEU A 50 7.46 0.80 -5.43
C LEU A 50 6.25 -0.07 -5.73
N LEU A 51 6.34 -1.40 -5.58
CA LEU A 51 5.20 -2.31 -5.61
C LEU A 51 5.39 -3.43 -4.59
N ILE A 52 4.60 -3.39 -3.53
CA ILE A 52 4.31 -4.53 -2.65
C ILE A 52 2.93 -5.04 -3.05
N ALA A 53 2.90 -6.10 -3.87
CA ALA A 53 1.66 -6.65 -4.40
C ALA A 53 0.95 -7.50 -3.35
N ALA A 54 -0.36 -7.31 -3.18
CA ALA A 54 -1.19 -8.24 -2.41
C ALA A 54 -1.60 -9.39 -3.32
N LEU A 55 -0.97 -10.54 -3.13
CA LEU A 55 -1.21 -11.74 -3.92
C LEU A 55 -2.11 -12.73 -3.17
N PRO A 56 -2.83 -13.61 -3.90
CA PRO A 56 -3.62 -14.67 -3.28
C PRO A 56 -2.80 -15.57 -2.36
N ALA A 57 -3.46 -16.19 -1.37
CA ALA A 57 -2.84 -17.19 -0.52
C ALA A 57 -2.26 -18.34 -1.37
N PRO A 58 -1.05 -18.86 -1.05
CA PRO A 58 -0.31 -18.61 0.19
C PRO A 58 0.69 -17.45 0.15
N HIS A 59 0.75 -16.67 -0.94
CA HIS A 59 1.83 -15.70 -1.14
C HIS A 59 1.73 -14.46 -0.23
N GLY A 60 0.53 -13.89 -0.07
CA GLY A 60 0.32 -12.68 0.70
C GLY A 60 0.99 -11.45 0.07
N ARG A 61 1.45 -10.51 0.91
CA ARG A 61 2.16 -9.30 0.47
C ARG A 61 3.61 -9.59 0.03
N MET A 62 3.88 -9.38 -1.25
CA MET A 62 5.16 -9.64 -1.91
C MET A 62 5.79 -8.36 -2.44
N VAL A 63 7.07 -8.11 -2.12
CA VAL A 63 7.85 -7.04 -2.76
C VAL A 63 8.12 -7.48 -4.19
N MET A 64 7.52 -6.82 -5.18
CA MET A 64 7.70 -7.13 -6.60
C MET A 64 8.57 -6.07 -7.28
N TRP A 65 8.51 -4.81 -6.87
CA TRP A 65 9.36 -3.74 -7.39
C TRP A 65 9.97 -2.95 -6.24
N SER A 66 11.28 -3.11 -6.05
CA SER A 66 11.98 -2.54 -4.89
C SER A 66 12.32 -1.07 -5.10
N HIS A 67 12.99 -0.74 -6.21
CA HIS A 67 13.56 0.57 -6.44
C HIS A 67 13.57 0.96 -7.92
N VAL A 68 13.78 2.25 -8.19
CA VAL A 68 14.16 2.75 -9.51
C VAL A 68 15.20 3.83 -9.35
N SER A 69 16.36 3.66 -9.98
CA SER A 69 17.38 4.72 -10.03
C SER A 69 17.04 5.65 -11.20
N GLU A 70 16.86 6.94 -10.92
CA GLU A 70 16.47 7.93 -11.93
C GLU A 70 17.61 8.89 -12.27
N PHE A 71 17.88 9.05 -13.57
CA PHE A 71 18.92 9.93 -14.07
C PHE A 71 18.40 10.86 -15.16
N LEU A 72 18.73 12.16 -15.06
CA LEU A 72 18.56 13.15 -16.12
C LEU A 72 19.89 13.33 -16.86
N CYS A 73 19.93 12.87 -18.11
CA CYS A 73 21.11 12.96 -18.97
C CYS A 73 20.96 14.15 -19.93
N PHE A 74 21.79 15.18 -19.76
CA PHE A 74 21.82 16.36 -20.63
C PHE A 74 22.82 16.22 -21.77
N SER A 75 23.90 15.49 -21.54
CA SER A 75 24.84 14.96 -22.53
C SER A 75 25.47 13.66 -22.00
N ASP A 76 26.32 12.99 -22.77
CA ASP A 76 26.91 11.71 -22.37
C ASP A 76 27.74 11.81 -21.07
N ASP A 77 28.43 12.93 -20.86
CA ASP A 77 29.24 13.20 -19.66
C ASP A 77 28.50 14.00 -18.57
N ASP A 78 27.23 14.32 -18.79
CA ASP A 78 26.48 15.24 -17.94
C ASP A 78 25.16 14.64 -17.46
N ILE A 79 25.24 13.98 -16.29
CA ILE A 79 24.18 13.14 -15.73
C ILE A 79 23.88 13.57 -14.29
N VAL A 80 22.62 13.88 -14.03
CA VAL A 80 22.12 14.22 -12.68
C VAL A 80 21.25 13.07 -12.15
N SER A 81 21.60 12.53 -10.97
CA SER A 81 20.76 11.54 -10.26
C SER A 81 19.68 12.24 -9.42
N LEU A 82 18.42 11.78 -9.53
CA LEU A 82 17.29 12.26 -8.71
C LEU A 82 17.00 11.35 -7.51
N GLY A 83 17.58 10.15 -7.48
CA GLY A 83 17.44 9.19 -6.39
C GLY A 83 18.58 9.26 -5.38
N SER A 84 18.37 8.66 -4.21
CA SER A 84 19.40 8.44 -3.20
C SER A 84 19.67 6.95 -3.05
N GLU A 85 20.94 6.56 -3.15
CA GLU A 85 21.39 5.20 -2.90
C GLU A 85 22.38 5.20 -1.73
N GLU A 86 22.26 4.20 -0.84
CA GLU A 86 23.26 3.92 0.18
C GLU A 86 23.89 2.56 -0.10
N ARG A 87 25.21 2.54 -0.21
CA ARG A 87 26.03 1.33 -0.44
C ARG A 87 26.87 1.04 0.80
N ALA A 88 27.20 -0.23 1.06
CA ALA A 88 28.13 -0.56 2.15
C ALA A 88 29.49 0.11 1.90
N GLY A 89 30.16 0.48 3.00
CA GLY A 89 31.35 1.33 2.96
C GLY A 89 31.10 2.82 3.28
N GLY A 90 29.84 3.24 3.42
CA GLY A 90 29.50 4.31 4.37
C GLY A 90 29.50 5.75 3.86
N GLN A 91 29.20 6.02 2.58
CA GLN A 91 28.71 7.35 2.19
C GLN A 91 27.34 7.26 1.54
N LEU A 92 26.33 7.61 2.34
CA LEU A 92 25.00 7.93 1.86
C LEU A 92 25.09 9.08 0.84
N ASP A 93 24.77 8.80 -0.42
CA ASP A 93 24.73 9.82 -1.47
C ASP A 93 23.33 10.44 -1.56
N LEU A 94 23.11 11.53 -0.81
CA LEU A 94 21.92 12.36 -0.87
C LEU A 94 22.06 13.55 -1.85
N ARG A 95 22.85 13.44 -2.93
CA ARG A 95 22.94 14.50 -3.96
C ARG A 95 21.57 14.91 -4.50
N SER A 96 20.61 13.99 -4.57
CA SER A 96 19.23 14.30 -4.98
C SER A 96 18.54 15.36 -4.10
N ALA A 97 18.92 15.48 -2.82
CA ALA A 97 18.37 16.48 -1.90
C ALA A 97 18.71 17.91 -2.31
N GLU A 98 19.75 18.12 -3.13
CA GLU A 98 20.13 19.44 -3.65
C GLU A 98 19.13 19.93 -4.71
N TYR A 99 18.54 19.00 -5.46
CA TYR A 99 17.59 19.26 -6.53
C TYR A 99 16.14 19.23 -6.04
N LEU A 100 15.82 18.45 -5.00
CA LEU A 100 14.48 18.38 -4.43
C LEU A 100 14.09 19.72 -3.79
N ARG A 101 13.06 20.38 -4.33
CA ARG A 101 12.58 21.68 -3.83
C ARG A 101 11.33 21.59 -2.98
N GLU A 102 10.43 20.68 -3.31
CA GLU A 102 9.17 20.48 -2.59
C GLU A 102 8.82 18.99 -2.56
N PHE A 103 8.35 18.53 -1.41
CA PHE A 103 7.58 17.31 -1.26
C PHE A 103 6.23 17.69 -0.66
N ARG A 104 5.16 17.19 -1.28
CA ARG A 104 3.80 17.44 -0.83
C ARG A 104 2.94 16.20 -0.99
N LEU A 105 1.86 16.17 -0.20
CA LEU A 105 0.72 15.32 -0.47
C LEU A 105 -0.35 16.17 -1.14
N GLU A 106 -0.74 15.80 -2.34
CA GLU A 106 -1.84 16.39 -3.10
C GLU A 106 -2.99 15.40 -3.08
N ASP A 107 -4.06 15.74 -2.37
CA ASP A 107 -5.18 14.83 -2.07
C ASP A 107 -4.73 13.49 -1.48
N GLY A 108 -3.67 13.52 -0.66
CA GLY A 108 -3.07 12.34 -0.03
C GLY A 108 -2.06 11.58 -0.89
N LEU A 109 -1.83 11.99 -2.14
CA LEU A 109 -0.86 11.35 -3.04
C LEU A 109 0.49 12.08 -3.04
N PRO A 110 1.62 11.35 -3.02
CA PRO A 110 2.93 11.95 -2.93
C PRO A 110 3.38 12.57 -4.26
N VAL A 111 3.84 13.82 -4.15
CA VAL A 111 4.37 14.60 -5.28
C VAL A 111 5.71 15.21 -4.88
N TRP A 112 6.70 15.03 -5.75
CA TRP A 112 8.02 15.64 -5.63
C TRP A 112 8.20 16.67 -6.74
N THR A 113 8.79 17.82 -6.41
CA THR A 113 9.19 18.82 -7.40
C THR A 113 10.69 19.04 -7.30
N TYR A 114 11.40 18.73 -8.38
CA TYR A 114 12.84 18.88 -8.53
C TYR A 114 13.16 20.09 -9.41
N HIS A 115 14.15 20.87 -9.02
CA HIS A 115 14.70 21.95 -9.85
C HIS A 115 16.14 21.60 -10.21
N VAL A 116 16.38 21.34 -11.49
CA VAL A 116 17.68 20.98 -12.04
C VAL A 116 18.00 21.97 -13.15
N ARG A 117 18.88 22.93 -12.88
CA ARG A 117 19.19 24.03 -13.82
C ARG A 117 17.94 24.88 -14.06
N ASP A 118 17.53 25.04 -15.32
CA ASP A 118 16.29 25.71 -15.73
C ASP A 118 15.08 24.74 -15.78
N LEU A 119 15.28 23.44 -15.59
CA LEU A 119 14.21 22.42 -15.61
C LEU A 119 13.52 22.31 -14.24
N VAL A 120 12.19 22.39 -14.26
CA VAL A 120 11.33 22.00 -13.13
C VAL A 120 10.62 20.69 -13.49
N LEU A 121 10.96 19.62 -12.78
CA LEU A 121 10.42 18.28 -12.99
C LEU A 121 9.56 17.87 -11.80
N GLU A 122 8.33 17.48 -12.07
CA GLU A 122 7.43 16.87 -11.11
C GLU A 122 7.48 15.34 -11.24
N LYS A 123 7.54 14.64 -10.10
CA LYS A 123 7.41 13.18 -10.01
C LYS A 123 6.18 12.85 -9.18
N ARG A 124 5.38 11.88 -9.63
CA ARG A 124 4.24 11.31 -8.89
C ARG A 124 4.34 9.79 -8.85
N VAL A 125 3.83 9.23 -7.75
CA VAL A 125 3.63 7.78 -7.59
C VAL A 125 2.13 7.55 -7.36
N LEU A 126 1.55 6.71 -8.19
CA LEU A 126 0.14 6.32 -8.12
C LEU A 126 0.03 4.80 -8.12
N LEU A 127 -0.79 4.24 -7.23
CA LEU A 127 -1.26 2.86 -7.35
C LEU A 127 -2.70 2.90 -7.83
N LEU A 128 -3.01 2.14 -8.87
CA LEU A 128 -4.38 2.06 -9.36
C LEU A 128 -5.26 1.31 -8.35
N HIS A 129 -6.42 1.88 -8.05
CA HIS A 129 -7.36 1.29 -7.11
C HIS A 129 -7.83 -0.09 -7.60
N LEU A 130 -7.79 -1.08 -6.70
CA LEU A 130 -8.10 -2.49 -6.94
C LEU A 130 -7.23 -3.17 -8.00
N GLN A 131 -6.00 -2.69 -8.20
CA GLN A 131 -5.00 -3.34 -9.06
C GLN A 131 -3.63 -3.34 -8.40
N ASN A 132 -2.88 -4.42 -8.59
CA ASN A 132 -1.44 -4.44 -8.25
C ASN A 132 -0.63 -3.75 -9.37
N THR A 133 -0.97 -2.49 -9.66
CA THR A 133 -0.41 -1.66 -10.75
C THR A 133 0.07 -0.32 -10.21
N VAL A 134 1.30 0.04 -10.54
CA VAL A 134 1.95 1.30 -10.15
C VAL A 134 2.25 2.12 -11.39
N HIS A 135 1.86 3.39 -11.36
CA HIS A 135 2.26 4.41 -12.33
C HIS A 135 3.26 5.35 -11.68
N LEU A 136 4.46 5.39 -12.25
CA LEU A 136 5.51 6.33 -11.90
C LEU A 136 5.58 7.40 -12.98
N ILE A 137 5.19 8.63 -12.64
CA ILE A 137 4.90 9.68 -13.62
C ILE A 137 5.87 10.83 -13.43
N TYR A 138 6.49 11.26 -14.53
CA TYR A 138 7.39 12.41 -14.61
C TYR A 138 6.78 13.45 -15.53
N ARG A 139 6.61 14.68 -15.04
CA ARG A 139 6.06 15.79 -15.82
C ARG A 139 7.01 16.97 -15.77
N ILE A 140 7.34 17.50 -16.93
CA ILE A 140 8.04 18.78 -17.03
C ILE A 140 7.02 19.89 -16.78
N ILE A 141 7.28 20.72 -15.76
CA ILE A 141 6.45 21.88 -15.44
C ILE A 141 7.01 23.12 -16.13
N GLU A 142 8.34 23.32 -16.07
CA GLU A 142 9.04 24.47 -16.63
C GLU A 142 10.43 24.10 -17.14
N GLY A 143 11.04 25.00 -17.91
CA GLY A 143 12.40 24.90 -18.45
C GLY A 143 12.44 24.76 -19.96
N GLN A 144 13.57 25.09 -20.57
CA GLN A 144 13.83 24.93 -22.01
C GLN A 144 14.78 23.77 -22.27
N THR A 145 15.70 23.50 -21.35
CA THR A 145 16.58 22.34 -21.45
C THR A 145 15.78 21.05 -21.22
N ARG A 146 15.80 20.16 -22.20
CA ARG A 146 15.09 18.89 -22.17
C ARG A 146 16.08 17.73 -22.12
N PRO A 147 16.26 17.08 -20.95
CA PRO A 147 17.18 15.96 -20.83
C PRO A 147 16.56 14.69 -21.41
N ARG A 148 17.40 13.68 -21.53
CA ARG A 148 16.97 12.30 -21.65
C ARG A 148 16.81 11.72 -20.25
N LEU A 149 15.63 11.18 -19.94
CA LEU A 149 15.37 10.51 -18.67
C LEU A 149 15.72 9.03 -18.80
N ARG A 150 16.57 8.55 -17.89
CA ARG A 150 16.94 7.14 -17.76
C ARG A 150 16.39 6.59 -16.45
N LEU A 151 15.67 5.47 -16.53
CA LEU A 151 15.02 4.82 -15.40
C LEU A 151 15.51 3.38 -15.31
N ARG A 152 16.24 3.06 -14.23
CA ARG A 152 16.80 1.73 -13.98
C ARG A 152 16.02 1.04 -12.86
N PRO A 153 15.08 0.14 -13.18
CA PRO A 153 14.34 -0.57 -12.14
C PRO A 153 15.21 -1.67 -11.51
N ALA A 154 15.06 -1.85 -10.20
CA ALA A 154 15.77 -2.86 -9.44
C ALA A 154 14.80 -3.70 -8.59
N PHE A 155 15.10 -4.99 -8.49
CA PHE A 155 14.18 -6.01 -7.99
C PHE A 155 14.84 -6.89 -6.94
N GLN A 156 14.04 -7.24 -5.94
CA GLN A 156 14.29 -8.34 -5.03
C GLN A 156 12.93 -8.92 -4.65
N PHE A 157 12.49 -9.93 -5.38
CA PHE A 157 11.24 -10.61 -5.09
C PHE A 157 11.39 -11.36 -3.77
N ARG A 158 10.55 -11.00 -2.80
CA ARG A 158 10.50 -11.61 -1.48
C ARG A 158 9.17 -11.31 -0.79
N ASN A 159 8.82 -12.13 0.19
CA ASN A 159 7.76 -11.75 1.11
C ASN A 159 8.21 -10.48 1.88
N HIS A 160 7.29 -9.55 2.13
CA HIS A 160 7.66 -8.28 2.74
C HIS A 160 8.11 -8.42 4.22
N GLU A 161 7.79 -9.53 4.88
CA GLU A 161 8.25 -9.90 6.22
C GLU A 161 9.60 -10.65 6.23
N SER A 162 10.06 -11.15 5.08
CA SER A 162 11.35 -11.84 4.96
C SER A 162 12.51 -10.90 5.26
N THR A 163 13.63 -11.49 5.70
CA THR A 163 14.89 -10.75 5.90
C THR A 163 15.39 -10.20 4.56
N VAL A 164 16.13 -9.09 4.61
CA VAL A 164 16.57 -8.38 3.38
C VAL A 164 17.73 -9.06 2.66
N ASN A 165 18.39 -10.02 3.32
CA ASN A 165 19.43 -10.87 2.73
C ASN A 165 18.85 -12.19 2.18
N GLU A 166 17.56 -12.45 2.36
CA GLU A 166 16.85 -13.61 1.79
C GLU A 166 15.99 -13.15 0.59
N GLY A 167 16.48 -13.43 -0.61
CA GLY A 167 15.71 -13.30 -1.85
C GLY A 167 15.28 -14.67 -2.39
N LEU A 168 14.34 -14.68 -3.34
CA LEU A 168 14.06 -15.90 -4.09
C LEU A 168 15.32 -16.40 -4.82
N PRO A 169 15.58 -17.72 -4.84
CA PRO A 169 16.72 -18.28 -5.54
C PRO A 169 16.64 -17.99 -7.04
N ALA A 170 17.77 -17.57 -7.60
CA ALA A 170 17.98 -17.24 -9.01
C ALA A 170 17.61 -18.40 -9.96
N PRO A 171 17.30 -18.13 -11.25
CA PRO A 171 17.46 -16.83 -11.94
C PRO A 171 16.16 -16.05 -12.21
N TYR A 172 16.29 -14.71 -12.23
CA TYR A 172 15.29 -13.85 -12.87
C TYR A 172 15.37 -14.00 -14.39
N ARG A 173 14.21 -14.06 -15.04
CA ARG A 173 14.07 -14.08 -16.49
C ARG A 173 13.40 -12.80 -16.96
N LEU A 174 14.08 -12.06 -17.84
CA LEU A 174 13.50 -10.97 -18.61
C LEU A 174 12.91 -11.54 -19.90
N THR A 175 11.65 -11.22 -20.20
CA THR A 175 11.01 -11.53 -21.49
C THR A 175 10.47 -10.25 -22.10
N ALA A 176 10.87 -9.94 -23.33
CA ALA A 176 10.35 -8.80 -24.08
C ALA A 176 9.17 -9.23 -24.94
N MET A 177 8.07 -8.49 -24.86
CA MET A 177 6.82 -8.74 -25.59
C MET A 177 6.35 -7.44 -26.23
N GLU A 178 6.59 -7.27 -27.54
CA GLU A 178 6.31 -6.02 -28.26
C GLU A 178 6.98 -4.80 -27.59
N TYR A 179 6.22 -4.02 -26.80
CA TYR A 179 6.71 -2.86 -26.01
C TYR A 179 6.67 -3.09 -24.49
N GLY A 180 6.28 -4.29 -24.06
CA GLY A 180 6.23 -4.71 -22.67
C GLY A 180 7.41 -5.60 -22.28
N TYR A 181 7.74 -5.60 -21.00
CA TYR A 181 8.83 -6.37 -20.42
C TYR A 181 8.33 -7.13 -19.20
N GLU A 182 8.56 -8.42 -19.14
CA GLU A 182 8.17 -9.26 -18.01
C GLU A 182 9.41 -9.73 -17.23
N ILE A 183 9.38 -9.54 -15.92
CA ILE A 183 10.36 -10.07 -14.97
C ILE A 183 9.71 -11.22 -14.21
N ASN A 184 10.29 -12.41 -14.38
CA ASN A 184 9.84 -13.63 -13.74
C ASN A 184 10.91 -14.16 -12.80
N ALA A 185 10.55 -14.54 -11.58
CA ALA A 185 11.37 -15.39 -10.74
C ALA A 185 11.06 -16.86 -11.10
N ALA A 186 11.99 -17.55 -11.75
CA ALA A 186 11.79 -18.93 -12.20
C ALA A 186 11.38 -19.84 -11.04
N ASP A 187 10.45 -20.76 -11.29
CA ASP A 187 9.99 -21.79 -10.35
C ASP A 187 9.40 -21.28 -9.02
N SER A 188 9.08 -19.98 -8.92
CA SER A 188 8.55 -19.35 -7.70
C SER A 188 7.03 -19.47 -7.51
N GLY A 189 6.29 -19.76 -8.59
CA GLY A 189 4.82 -19.71 -8.60
C GLY A 189 4.23 -18.29 -8.54
N LEU A 190 5.07 -17.25 -8.50
CA LEU A 190 4.62 -15.86 -8.49
C LEU A 190 4.19 -15.40 -9.89
N PRO A 191 3.24 -14.45 -9.98
CA PRO A 191 2.96 -13.78 -11.24
C PRO A 191 4.18 -12.97 -11.72
N PRO A 192 4.40 -12.84 -13.04
CA PRO A 192 5.41 -11.92 -13.57
C PRO A 192 5.13 -10.49 -13.12
N LEU A 193 6.20 -9.72 -12.87
CA LEU A 193 6.12 -8.28 -12.89
C LEU A 193 6.22 -7.80 -14.34
N ARG A 194 5.16 -7.19 -14.84
CA ARG A 194 5.07 -6.60 -16.17
C ARG A 194 5.40 -5.13 -16.10
N MET A 195 6.25 -4.65 -16.98
CA MET A 195 6.66 -3.26 -17.03
C MET A 195 6.58 -2.73 -18.46
N LYS A 196 6.07 -1.52 -18.61
CA LYS A 196 6.11 -0.79 -19.88
C LYS A 196 6.33 0.69 -19.60
N LEU A 197 6.96 1.40 -20.53
CA LEU A 197 6.63 2.82 -20.63
C LEU A 197 5.28 2.94 -21.35
N ALA A 198 4.48 3.91 -20.92
CA ALA A 198 3.28 4.32 -21.64
C ALA A 198 3.58 4.64 -23.12
N GLU A 199 4.82 5.06 -23.37
CA GLU A 199 5.34 5.34 -24.70
C GLU A 199 6.14 4.14 -25.25
N LYS A 200 5.96 3.86 -26.54
CA LYS A 200 6.65 2.79 -27.29
C LYS A 200 8.15 3.08 -27.40
N LEU A 201 8.92 2.70 -26.38
CA LEU A 201 10.34 3.04 -26.26
C LEU A 201 11.21 1.84 -25.95
N GLU A 202 12.50 2.03 -26.20
CA GLU A 202 13.53 1.01 -26.09
C GLU A 202 13.95 0.78 -24.63
N PHE A 203 14.01 -0.50 -24.24
CA PHE A 203 14.72 -0.95 -23.06
C PHE A 203 16.12 -1.42 -23.44
N THR A 204 17.13 -0.90 -22.75
CA THR A 204 18.51 -1.35 -22.93
C THR A 204 18.81 -2.45 -21.92
N ILE A 205 19.10 -3.66 -22.42
CA ILE A 205 19.56 -4.78 -21.58
C ILE A 205 20.99 -4.49 -21.14
N SER A 206 21.18 -4.35 -19.84
CA SER A 206 22.46 -4.07 -19.21
C SER A 206 22.36 -4.58 -17.77
N PRO A 207 22.48 -5.90 -17.53
CA PRO A 207 22.28 -6.47 -16.21
C PRO A 207 23.30 -5.95 -15.19
N GLN A 208 22.86 -5.73 -13.95
CA GLN A 208 23.71 -5.31 -12.85
C GLN A 208 23.18 -5.87 -11.53
N GLU A 209 24.09 -6.32 -10.69
CA GLU A 209 23.85 -6.56 -9.27
C GLU A 209 24.21 -5.29 -8.51
N MET A 210 23.25 -4.79 -7.74
CA MET A 210 23.41 -3.68 -6.81
C MET A 210 23.59 -4.30 -5.43
N ASP A 211 24.80 -4.76 -5.18
CA ASP A 211 25.18 -5.33 -3.89
C ASP A 211 25.17 -4.26 -2.81
N GLU A 212 25.11 -4.70 -1.56
CA GLU A 212 25.40 -3.87 -0.39
C GLU A 212 24.39 -2.73 -0.12
N VAL A 213 23.10 -2.95 -0.42
CA VAL A 213 22.03 -2.02 -0.02
C VAL A 213 21.83 -2.08 1.49
N ILE A 214 21.99 -0.93 2.15
CA ILE A 214 21.89 -0.80 3.62
C ILE A 214 20.48 -0.41 4.06
N TYR A 215 19.81 -1.32 4.77
CA TYR A 215 18.51 -1.09 5.38
C TYR A 215 18.66 -0.58 6.81
N ARG A 216 18.89 0.74 6.97
CA ARG A 216 19.19 1.39 8.26
C ARG A 216 18.25 1.05 9.41
N SER A 217 16.95 0.93 9.15
CA SER A 217 15.96 0.58 10.18
C SER A 217 16.19 -0.85 10.68
N GLU A 218 16.50 -1.79 9.79
CA GLU A 218 16.82 -3.18 10.15
C GLU A 218 18.13 -3.23 10.95
N GLN A 219 19.14 -2.45 10.53
CA GLN A 219 20.42 -2.33 11.24
C GLN A 219 20.22 -1.82 12.67
N SER A 220 19.44 -0.76 12.85
CA SER A 220 19.15 -0.18 14.17
C SER A 220 18.39 -1.13 15.10
N ARG A 221 17.69 -2.12 14.53
CA ARG A 221 16.94 -3.17 15.25
C ARG A 221 17.76 -4.45 15.46
N GLY A 222 18.98 -4.52 14.94
CA GLY A 222 19.85 -5.70 15.02
C GLY A 222 19.42 -6.87 14.11
N TYR A 223 18.62 -6.60 13.07
CA TYR A 223 18.24 -7.61 12.07
C TYR A 223 19.25 -7.65 10.92
N ALA A 224 19.16 -8.65 10.04
CA ALA A 224 19.90 -8.63 8.78
C ALA A 224 19.53 -7.36 8.00
N TYR A 225 20.54 -6.57 7.63
CA TYR A 225 20.36 -5.20 7.13
C TYR A 225 21.10 -4.92 5.83
N GLU A 226 21.87 -5.88 5.33
CA GLU A 226 22.55 -5.80 4.04
C GLU A 226 21.78 -6.70 3.06
N GLY A 227 21.37 -6.14 1.93
CA GLY A 227 20.70 -6.89 0.87
C GLY A 227 21.28 -6.57 -0.50
N ALA A 228 20.84 -7.31 -1.51
CA ALA A 228 21.20 -7.08 -2.90
C ALA A 228 19.94 -6.87 -3.74
N LEU A 229 20.04 -6.00 -4.74
CA LEU A 229 19.01 -5.83 -5.77
C LEU A 229 19.57 -6.23 -7.13
N TRP A 230 18.73 -6.82 -7.97
CA TRP A 230 19.07 -7.13 -9.34
C TRP A 230 18.34 -6.21 -10.31
N SER A 231 19.05 -5.70 -11.32
CA SER A 231 18.50 -4.87 -12.37
C SER A 231 18.83 -5.44 -13.75
N PRO A 232 17.85 -5.71 -14.63
CA PRO A 232 18.06 -6.22 -15.98
C PRO A 232 18.64 -5.19 -16.96
N GLY A 233 18.50 -3.90 -16.65
CA GLY A 233 18.79 -2.83 -17.59
C GLY A 233 18.02 -1.57 -17.25
N PHE A 234 17.84 -0.70 -18.22
CA PHE A 234 17.16 0.57 -18.01
C PHE A 234 16.29 0.96 -19.20
N PHE A 235 15.25 1.72 -18.90
CA PHE A 235 14.49 2.44 -19.88
C PHE A 235 15.11 3.81 -20.14
N GLN A 236 14.95 4.30 -21.37
CA GLN A 236 15.51 5.59 -21.76
C GLN A 236 14.52 6.33 -22.66
N VAL A 237 14.19 7.57 -22.28
CA VAL A 237 13.26 8.42 -23.02
C VAL A 237 13.85 9.80 -23.25
N ASP A 238 13.74 10.27 -24.48
CA ASP A 238 14.06 11.65 -24.81
C ASP A 238 12.88 12.56 -24.48
N MET A 239 13.09 13.55 -23.61
CA MET A 239 12.03 14.47 -23.20
C MET A 239 11.92 15.71 -24.10
N ARG A 240 12.68 15.82 -25.20
CA ARG A 240 12.67 17.01 -26.09
C ARG A 240 11.27 17.40 -26.58
N ASP A 241 10.50 16.43 -27.05
CA ASP A 241 9.15 16.64 -27.60
C ASP A 241 8.05 16.15 -26.64
N ARG A 242 8.38 15.95 -25.36
CA ARG A 242 7.49 15.29 -24.39
C ARG A 242 7.42 16.05 -23.08
N ILE A 243 6.19 16.28 -22.64
CA ILE A 243 5.91 16.95 -21.36
C ILE A 243 5.72 15.92 -20.25
N LEU A 244 5.23 14.71 -20.57
CA LEU A 244 4.94 13.66 -19.61
C LEU A 244 5.56 12.33 -20.04
N VAL A 245 6.08 11.59 -19.06
CA VAL A 245 6.58 10.22 -19.19
C VAL A 245 6.00 9.40 -18.05
N GLY A 246 5.42 8.24 -18.35
CA GLY A 246 4.99 7.29 -17.32
C GLY A 246 5.63 5.92 -17.51
N LEU A 247 6.17 5.39 -16.41
CA LEU A 247 6.60 4.00 -16.28
C LEU A 247 5.52 3.25 -15.49
N VAL A 248 4.98 2.20 -16.09
CA VAL A 248 3.96 1.33 -15.50
C VAL A 248 4.61 0.02 -15.09
N ALA A 249 4.32 -0.46 -13.90
CA ALA A 249 4.71 -1.78 -13.42
C ALA A 249 3.52 -2.47 -12.74
N SER A 250 3.26 -3.73 -13.05
CA SER A 250 2.05 -4.42 -12.60
C SER A 250 2.19 -5.94 -12.56
N THR A 251 1.43 -6.60 -11.69
CA THR A 251 1.24 -8.07 -11.74
C THR A 251 -0.03 -8.48 -12.50
N GLU A 252 -0.84 -7.52 -12.95
CA GLU A 252 -2.05 -7.74 -13.74
C GLU A 252 -1.73 -8.21 -15.16
N SER A 253 -2.73 -8.69 -15.91
CA SER A 253 -2.54 -9.05 -17.33
C SER A 253 -2.32 -7.82 -18.21
N TRP A 254 -1.70 -8.00 -19.38
CA TRP A 254 -1.55 -6.92 -20.36
C TRP A 254 -2.88 -6.30 -20.80
N ASP A 255 -3.96 -7.10 -20.84
CA ASP A 255 -5.30 -6.61 -21.15
C ASP A 255 -5.77 -5.55 -20.14
N ILE A 256 -5.46 -5.74 -18.85
CA ILE A 256 -5.77 -4.78 -17.78
C ILE A 256 -4.81 -3.58 -17.83
N ILE A 257 -3.50 -3.84 -17.96
CA ILE A 257 -2.44 -2.81 -17.99
C ILE A 257 -2.64 -1.82 -19.15
N ASN A 258 -3.20 -2.28 -20.28
CA ASN A 258 -3.38 -1.44 -21.46
C ASN A 258 -4.71 -0.64 -21.46
N VAL A 259 -5.56 -0.78 -20.43
CA VAL A 259 -6.82 -0.01 -20.33
C VAL A 259 -6.57 1.44 -19.94
N LEU A 260 -5.71 1.68 -18.94
CA LEU A 260 -5.49 3.00 -18.36
C LEU A 260 -4.03 3.40 -18.51
N GLU A 261 -3.76 4.28 -19.47
CA GLU A 261 -2.48 4.99 -19.54
C GLU A 261 -2.31 5.96 -18.36
N PRO A 262 -1.08 6.40 -18.04
CA PRO A 262 -0.80 7.20 -16.85
C PRO A 262 -1.67 8.45 -16.64
N GLU A 263 -1.97 9.21 -17.69
CA GLU A 263 -2.85 10.39 -17.59
C GLU A 263 -4.31 10.03 -17.27
N ALA A 264 -4.83 8.98 -17.90
CA ALA A 264 -6.16 8.45 -17.61
C ALA A 264 -6.23 7.87 -16.20
N GLY A 265 -5.16 7.19 -15.74
CA GLY A 265 -5.04 6.69 -14.38
C GLY A 265 -5.06 7.79 -13.32
N MET A 266 -4.35 8.90 -13.55
CA MET A 266 -4.43 10.08 -12.66
C MET A 266 -5.85 10.66 -12.62
N SER A 267 -6.48 10.83 -13.79
CA SER A 267 -7.83 11.38 -13.88
C SER A 267 -8.87 10.51 -13.16
N ALA A 268 -8.75 9.18 -13.29
CA ALA A 268 -9.63 8.23 -12.61
C ALA A 268 -9.45 8.27 -11.07
N GLU A 269 -8.22 8.42 -10.59
CA GLU A 269 -7.95 8.54 -9.16
C GLU A 269 -8.43 9.88 -8.59
N GLU A 270 -8.27 10.99 -9.33
CA GLU A 270 -8.82 12.30 -8.98
C GLU A 270 -10.34 12.24 -8.85
N GLU A 271 -11.02 11.58 -9.80
CA GLU A 271 -12.48 11.39 -9.76
C GLU A 271 -12.91 10.53 -8.57
N ARG A 272 -12.19 9.44 -8.28
CA ARG A 272 -12.45 8.59 -7.11
C ARG A 272 -12.29 9.35 -5.80
N ARG A 273 -11.21 10.13 -5.66
CA ARG A 273 -10.93 10.95 -4.47
C ARG A 273 -11.96 12.06 -4.29
N ALA A 274 -12.42 12.66 -5.39
CA ALA A 274 -13.50 13.64 -5.33
C ALA A 274 -14.81 13.01 -4.81
N ARG A 275 -15.17 11.80 -5.25
CA ARG A 275 -16.32 11.06 -4.71
C ARG A 275 -16.18 10.77 -3.22
N LEU A 276 -15.01 10.31 -2.77
CA LEU A 276 -14.76 10.05 -1.35
C LEU A 276 -15.02 11.27 -0.47
N LEU A 277 -14.60 12.47 -0.92
CA LEU A 277 -14.88 13.70 -0.18
C LEU A 277 -16.35 14.12 -0.27
N ASP A 278 -17.02 13.88 -1.38
CA ASP A 278 -18.44 14.24 -1.54
C ASP A 278 -19.37 13.34 -0.72
N GLU A 279 -19.00 12.08 -0.51
CA GLU A 279 -19.74 11.14 0.34
C GLU A 279 -19.58 11.43 1.83
N ALA A 280 -18.44 11.96 2.25
CA ALA A 280 -18.16 12.27 3.65
C ALA A 280 -19.10 13.34 4.24
N ILE A 281 -19.22 13.40 5.57
CA ILE A 281 -19.99 14.46 6.23
C ILE A 281 -19.44 15.86 5.88
N PRO A 282 -20.26 16.93 5.83
CA PRO A 282 -19.82 18.27 5.41
C PRO A 282 -18.55 18.79 6.11
N GLU A 283 -18.42 18.51 7.42
CA GLU A 283 -17.27 18.90 8.24
C GLU A 283 -15.97 18.19 7.83
N ALA A 284 -16.09 17.02 7.21
CA ALA A 284 -14.98 16.20 6.75
C ALA A 284 -14.51 16.53 5.32
N ARG A 285 -15.18 17.44 4.60
CA ARG A 285 -14.91 17.72 3.17
C ARG A 285 -13.84 18.77 2.91
N GLN A 286 -13.26 19.37 3.95
CA GLN A 286 -12.31 20.47 3.79
C GLN A 286 -11.16 20.42 4.80
N ALA A 287 -10.08 21.14 4.48
CA ALA A 287 -8.93 21.35 5.34
C ALA A 287 -8.32 20.04 5.89
N PHE A 288 -8.01 20.00 7.18
CA PHE A 288 -7.39 18.84 7.84
C PHE A 288 -8.30 17.60 7.88
N PRO A 289 -9.61 17.71 8.19
CA PRO A 289 -10.54 16.58 8.08
C PRO A 289 -10.56 15.89 6.70
N ALA A 290 -10.49 16.64 5.60
CA ALA A 290 -10.39 16.04 4.25
C ALA A 290 -9.12 15.20 4.08
N GLN A 291 -8.00 15.62 4.69
CA GLN A 291 -6.78 14.81 4.69
C GLN A 291 -6.95 13.52 5.48
N LEU A 292 -7.78 13.50 6.53
CA LEU A 292 -8.11 12.29 7.28
C LEU A 292 -9.01 11.34 6.48
N VAL A 293 -9.92 11.85 5.65
CA VAL A 293 -10.71 11.01 4.72
C VAL A 293 -9.76 10.26 3.78
N PHE A 294 -8.81 10.97 3.15
CA PHE A 294 -7.83 10.35 2.27
C PHE A 294 -6.87 9.40 2.99
N ALA A 295 -6.44 9.72 4.20
CA ALA A 295 -5.60 8.82 5.00
C ALA A 295 -6.37 7.56 5.43
N GLY A 296 -7.64 7.71 5.83
CA GLY A 296 -8.51 6.60 6.23
C GLY A 296 -8.87 5.66 5.07
N ASP A 297 -8.99 6.20 3.85
CA ASP A 297 -9.20 5.40 2.63
C ASP A 297 -8.16 4.30 2.44
N GLN A 298 -6.91 4.54 2.89
CA GLN A 298 -5.81 3.62 2.65
C GLN A 298 -5.97 2.27 3.36
N PHE A 299 -6.80 2.20 4.40
CA PHE A 299 -6.93 1.03 5.29
C PHE A 299 -8.10 0.11 4.94
N ILE A 300 -9.11 0.59 4.21
CA ILE A 300 -10.24 -0.25 3.76
C ILE A 300 -9.78 -1.04 2.54
N ILE A 301 -9.88 -2.37 2.61
CA ILE A 301 -9.39 -3.25 1.56
C ILE A 301 -10.38 -4.34 1.16
N THR A 302 -10.18 -4.82 -0.06
CA THR A 302 -10.72 -6.08 -0.59
C THR A 302 -9.60 -7.12 -0.51
N PRO A 303 -9.65 -8.08 0.43
CA PRO A 303 -8.51 -8.97 0.67
C PRO A 303 -8.27 -9.94 -0.50
N ALA A 304 -7.16 -9.74 -1.22
CA ALA A 304 -6.78 -10.57 -2.38
C ALA A 304 -6.61 -12.06 -2.06
N GLY A 305 -6.33 -12.40 -0.79
CA GLY A 305 -6.11 -13.77 -0.30
C GLY A 305 -7.34 -14.67 -0.25
N ARG A 306 -8.56 -14.14 -0.41
CA ARG A 306 -9.81 -14.85 -0.05
C ARG A 306 -10.76 -15.08 -1.23
N ALA A 307 -10.23 -15.57 -2.36
CA ALA A 307 -11.01 -15.77 -3.60
C ALA A 307 -12.30 -16.59 -3.42
N GLU A 308 -12.26 -17.68 -2.64
CA GLU A 308 -13.46 -18.51 -2.38
C GLU A 308 -14.52 -17.77 -1.53
N GLU A 309 -14.07 -16.89 -0.64
CA GLU A 309 -14.97 -16.06 0.18
C GLU A 309 -15.59 -14.97 -0.69
N ALA A 310 -14.75 -14.30 -1.49
CA ALA A 310 -15.18 -13.32 -2.47
C ALA A 310 -16.25 -13.92 -3.39
N ALA A 311 -15.98 -15.07 -4.01
CA ALA A 311 -16.94 -15.75 -4.88
C ALA A 311 -18.30 -16.02 -4.19
N ARG A 312 -18.28 -16.46 -2.92
CA ARG A 312 -19.50 -16.68 -2.13
C ARG A 312 -20.23 -15.38 -1.78
N ALA A 313 -19.50 -14.33 -1.44
CA ALA A 313 -20.08 -13.01 -1.18
C ALA A 313 -20.77 -12.47 -2.45
N HIS A 314 -20.06 -12.46 -3.58
CA HIS A 314 -20.57 -11.95 -4.86
C HIS A 314 -21.83 -12.70 -5.30
N ALA A 315 -21.89 -14.02 -5.10
CA ALA A 315 -23.08 -14.82 -5.42
C ALA A 315 -24.33 -14.42 -4.62
N ALA A 316 -24.17 -13.78 -3.45
CA ALA A 316 -25.24 -13.26 -2.63
C ALA A 316 -25.49 -11.76 -2.84
N GLY A 317 -24.84 -11.11 -3.82
CA GLY A 317 -24.88 -9.66 -3.99
C GLY A 317 -24.11 -8.90 -2.91
N ASP A 318 -23.13 -9.56 -2.28
CA ASP A 318 -22.34 -9.07 -1.16
C ASP A 318 -20.86 -8.92 -1.59
N GLU A 319 -20.08 -8.15 -0.83
CA GLU A 319 -18.66 -7.94 -1.08
C GLU A 319 -17.84 -8.31 0.15
N VAL A 320 -16.60 -8.78 -0.06
CA VAL A 320 -15.66 -8.98 1.05
C VAL A 320 -14.89 -7.68 1.24
N ARG A 321 -15.02 -7.10 2.43
CA ARG A 321 -14.26 -5.91 2.85
C ARG A 321 -13.73 -6.11 4.26
N THR A 322 -12.54 -5.59 4.50
CA THR A 322 -11.90 -5.60 5.82
C THR A 322 -11.02 -4.36 5.99
N VAL A 323 -10.43 -4.19 7.17
CA VAL A 323 -9.55 -3.07 7.49
C VAL A 323 -8.17 -3.62 7.85
N ILE A 324 -7.12 -3.18 7.14
CA ILE A 324 -5.74 -3.39 7.59
C ILE A 324 -5.50 -2.51 8.81
N ALA A 325 -5.04 -3.09 9.92
CA ALA A 325 -4.89 -2.37 11.18
C ALA A 325 -3.74 -1.34 11.15
N GLY A 326 -2.76 -1.54 10.27
CA GLY A 326 -1.65 -0.61 10.11
C GLY A 326 -0.59 -1.10 9.12
N TYR A 327 -0.22 -0.24 8.17
CA TYR A 327 0.95 -0.49 7.35
C TYR A 327 2.23 -0.14 8.12
N HIS A 328 3.32 -0.91 7.96
CA HIS A 328 3.46 -2.05 7.04
C HIS A 328 3.17 -3.40 7.69
N TRP A 329 3.22 -3.47 9.03
CA TRP A 329 3.36 -4.72 9.81
C TRP A 329 2.09 -5.49 10.07
N PHE A 330 0.94 -4.82 10.06
CA PHE A 330 -0.30 -5.47 10.46
C PHE A 330 -1.08 -5.97 9.25
N THR A 331 -1.88 -6.99 9.52
CA THR A 331 -2.90 -7.54 8.63
C THR A 331 -4.26 -6.98 9.04
N ASP A 332 -5.37 -7.66 8.73
CA ASP A 332 -6.67 -7.29 9.26
C ASP A 332 -6.93 -7.89 10.64
N TRP A 333 -7.25 -7.00 11.58
CA TRP A 333 -7.47 -7.31 12.99
C TRP A 333 -8.90 -6.95 13.37
N GLY A 334 -9.62 -7.90 13.97
CA GLY A 334 -11.04 -7.75 14.30
C GLY A 334 -11.29 -6.59 15.25
N ARG A 335 -10.51 -6.50 16.34
CA ARG A 335 -10.61 -5.39 17.30
C ARG A 335 -10.46 -4.03 16.61
N ASP A 336 -9.34 -3.83 15.93
CA ASP A 336 -8.99 -2.57 15.26
C ASP A 336 -10.00 -2.19 14.18
N THR A 337 -10.49 -3.18 13.44
CA THR A 337 -11.56 -3.00 12.45
C THR A 337 -12.82 -2.46 13.11
N MET A 338 -13.29 -3.08 14.19
CA MET A 338 -14.55 -2.69 14.84
C MET A 338 -14.46 -1.33 15.55
N ILE A 339 -13.30 -1.01 16.13
CA ILE A 339 -13.05 0.32 16.71
C ILE A 339 -13.05 1.40 15.62
N SER A 340 -12.39 1.12 14.50
CA SER A 340 -12.15 2.11 13.45
C SER A 340 -13.32 2.26 12.47
N LEU A 341 -14.26 1.30 12.44
CA LEU A 341 -15.35 1.21 11.46
C LEU A 341 -16.13 2.52 11.31
N GLU A 342 -16.47 3.16 12.43
CA GLU A 342 -17.24 4.41 12.40
C GLU A 342 -16.47 5.53 11.71
N GLY A 343 -15.22 5.77 12.12
CA GLY A 343 -14.40 6.84 11.58
C GLY A 343 -13.99 6.58 10.13
N LEU A 344 -13.66 5.33 9.80
CA LEU A 344 -13.22 4.95 8.47
C LEU A 344 -14.37 4.89 7.48
N ALA A 345 -15.54 4.37 7.85
CA ALA A 345 -16.61 4.09 6.91
C ALA A 345 -17.88 4.93 7.12
N LEU A 346 -18.37 5.09 8.34
CA LEU A 346 -19.65 5.78 8.58
C LEU A 346 -19.53 7.30 8.43
N VAL A 347 -18.53 7.91 9.08
CA VAL A 347 -18.27 9.36 9.01
C VAL A 347 -17.87 9.81 7.60
N THR A 348 -17.30 8.90 6.81
CA THR A 348 -16.90 9.14 5.42
C THR A 348 -18.00 8.80 4.39
N GLY A 349 -19.20 8.42 4.83
CA GLY A 349 -20.34 8.14 3.95
C GLY A 349 -20.35 6.73 3.33
N ARG A 350 -19.30 5.94 3.56
CA ARG A 350 -19.08 4.57 3.06
C ARG A 350 -19.86 3.52 3.84
N CYS A 351 -21.17 3.74 3.98
CA CYS A 351 -22.05 2.87 4.77
C CYS A 351 -22.17 1.47 4.16
N LEU A 352 -22.13 1.34 2.84
CA LEU A 352 -22.18 0.03 2.17
C LEU A 352 -20.98 -0.83 2.55
N GLU A 353 -19.78 -0.27 2.53
CA GLU A 353 -18.54 -0.92 2.98
C GLU A 353 -18.60 -1.30 4.45
N ALA A 354 -19.17 -0.45 5.31
CA ALA A 354 -19.36 -0.79 6.71
C ALA A 354 -20.25 -2.04 6.89
N GLY A 355 -21.34 -2.14 6.11
CA GLY A 355 -22.19 -3.32 6.07
C GLY A 355 -21.45 -4.57 5.57
N TYR A 356 -20.64 -4.44 4.51
CA TYR A 356 -19.79 -5.51 3.99
C TYR A 356 -18.80 -6.03 5.05
N ILE A 357 -18.14 -5.14 5.77
CA ILE A 357 -17.20 -5.50 6.85
C ILE A 357 -17.93 -6.27 7.96
N LEU A 358 -19.07 -5.77 8.44
CA LEU A 358 -19.82 -6.40 9.54
C LEU A 358 -20.31 -7.80 9.16
N ARG A 359 -20.81 -7.99 7.93
CA ARG A 359 -21.25 -9.29 7.42
C ARG A 359 -20.08 -10.24 7.14
N THR A 360 -18.95 -9.72 6.69
CA THR A 360 -17.71 -10.50 6.51
C THR A 360 -17.28 -11.10 7.85
N PHE A 361 -17.15 -10.30 8.91
CA PHE A 361 -16.72 -10.79 10.23
C PHE A 361 -17.72 -11.76 10.87
N ALA A 362 -19.02 -11.60 10.62
CA ALA A 362 -20.05 -12.52 11.11
C ALA A 362 -19.84 -13.97 10.62
N ARG A 363 -19.35 -14.14 9.39
CA ARG A 363 -19.07 -15.47 8.81
C ARG A 363 -17.91 -16.18 9.49
N TYR A 364 -17.07 -15.45 10.21
CA TYR A 364 -15.93 -15.98 10.95
C TYR A 364 -16.22 -16.20 12.42
N VAL A 365 -17.43 -15.94 12.93
CA VAL A 365 -17.74 -16.23 14.33
C VAL A 365 -17.55 -17.72 14.61
N ARG A 366 -16.77 -18.04 15.65
CA ARG A 366 -16.55 -19.40 16.14
C ARG A 366 -16.61 -19.40 17.66
N ASP A 367 -17.41 -20.29 18.23
CA ASP A 367 -17.58 -20.41 19.68
C ASP A 367 -17.94 -19.05 20.33
N GLY A 368 -18.77 -18.25 19.66
CA GLY A 368 -19.13 -16.91 20.12
C GLY A 368 -18.05 -15.84 20.02
N LEU A 369 -16.90 -16.09 19.38
CA LEU A 369 -15.81 -15.11 19.23
C LEU A 369 -15.62 -14.72 17.77
N ILE A 370 -15.40 -13.43 17.50
CA ILE A 370 -14.84 -12.99 16.21
C ILE A 370 -13.32 -13.18 16.19
N PRO A 371 -12.69 -13.35 15.01
CA PRO A 371 -11.23 -13.48 14.93
C PRO A 371 -10.53 -12.17 15.36
N ASN A 372 -9.48 -12.30 16.16
CA ASN A 372 -8.63 -11.18 16.55
C ASN A 372 -7.78 -10.68 15.38
N MET A 373 -7.20 -11.61 14.61
CA MET A 373 -6.37 -11.30 13.45
C MET A 373 -6.42 -12.44 12.42
N PHE A 374 -6.22 -12.11 11.15
CA PHE A 374 -5.91 -13.08 10.11
C PHE A 374 -4.43 -12.97 9.75
N PRO A 375 -3.62 -14.02 9.93
CA PRO A 375 -2.20 -13.97 9.59
C PRO A 375 -1.94 -13.81 8.08
N GLU A 376 -0.79 -13.24 7.74
CA GLU A 376 -0.37 -13.06 6.35
C GLU A 376 -0.27 -14.41 5.63
N GLY A 377 -0.84 -14.52 4.43
CA GLY A 377 -0.84 -15.75 3.64
C GLY A 377 -1.70 -16.89 4.18
N GLU A 378 -2.36 -16.73 5.34
CA GLU A 378 -3.23 -17.75 5.95
C GLU A 378 -4.72 -17.49 5.68
N LYS A 379 -5.52 -18.56 5.67
CA LYS A 379 -6.99 -18.48 5.53
C LYS A 379 -7.74 -18.46 6.87
N GLU A 380 -7.09 -18.87 7.97
CA GLU A 380 -7.73 -19.03 9.27
C GLU A 380 -7.42 -17.86 10.21
N GLY A 381 -8.45 -17.37 10.90
CA GLY A 381 -8.30 -16.33 11.93
C GLY A 381 -7.87 -16.90 13.28
N ARG A 382 -7.27 -16.04 14.13
CA ARG A 382 -6.88 -16.39 15.52
C ARG A 382 -7.88 -15.81 16.53
N TYR A 383 -8.48 -16.64 17.36
CA TYR A 383 -9.65 -16.30 18.20
C TYR A 383 -9.32 -15.99 19.68
N HIS A 384 -8.29 -15.20 19.93
CA HIS A 384 -7.69 -15.00 21.27
C HIS A 384 -7.99 -13.59 21.82
N THR A 385 -9.27 -13.22 21.86
CA THR A 385 -9.73 -11.88 22.30
C THR A 385 -11.13 -11.98 22.89
N ALA A 386 -11.31 -11.43 24.10
CA ALA A 386 -12.63 -11.27 24.70
C ALA A 386 -13.33 -9.98 24.26
N ASP A 387 -12.56 -8.94 23.98
CA ASP A 387 -13.06 -7.58 23.76
C ASP A 387 -13.45 -7.29 22.30
N ALA A 388 -12.83 -7.94 21.32
CA ALA A 388 -13.14 -7.68 19.90
C ALA A 388 -14.63 -7.94 19.59
N THR A 389 -15.20 -8.98 20.19
CA THR A 389 -16.61 -9.30 20.05
C THR A 389 -17.51 -8.24 20.67
N LEU A 390 -17.13 -7.63 21.80
CA LEU A 390 -17.89 -6.52 22.37
C LEU A 390 -17.83 -5.28 21.46
N TRP A 391 -16.66 -5.02 20.87
CA TRP A 391 -16.52 -3.97 19.86
C TRP A 391 -17.36 -4.24 18.60
N TYR A 392 -17.58 -5.50 18.23
CA TYR A 392 -18.47 -5.87 17.12
C TYR A 392 -19.92 -5.44 17.38
N PHE A 393 -20.44 -5.67 18.59
CA PHE A 393 -21.77 -5.20 18.99
C PHE A 393 -21.86 -3.67 18.95
N HIS A 394 -20.82 -3.00 19.47
CA HIS A 394 -20.73 -1.55 19.41
C HIS A 394 -20.75 -1.03 17.97
N ALA A 395 -19.90 -1.58 17.09
CA ALA A 395 -19.79 -1.19 15.70
C ALA A 395 -21.09 -1.41 14.92
N LEU A 396 -21.77 -2.55 15.14
CA LEU A 396 -23.08 -2.80 14.54
C LEU A 396 -24.14 -1.82 15.05
N ASN A 397 -24.15 -1.49 16.34
CA ASN A 397 -25.05 -0.48 16.88
C ASN A 397 -24.81 0.90 16.25
N ARG A 398 -23.54 1.31 16.07
CA ARG A 398 -23.21 2.55 15.33
C ARG A 398 -23.70 2.48 13.88
N TYR A 399 -23.45 1.37 13.18
CA TYR A 399 -23.92 1.16 11.81
C TYR A 399 -25.45 1.31 11.69
N LEU A 400 -26.22 0.67 12.57
CA LEU A 400 -27.69 0.76 12.57
C LEU A 400 -28.18 2.17 12.92
N HIS A 401 -27.48 2.89 13.78
CA HIS A 401 -27.81 4.28 14.07
C HIS A 401 -27.66 5.18 12.84
N TYR A 402 -26.64 4.95 12.01
CA TYR A 402 -26.40 5.73 10.79
C TYR A 402 -27.35 5.34 9.64
N THR A 403 -27.69 4.05 9.52
CA THR A 403 -28.32 3.50 8.30
C THR A 403 -29.76 3.04 8.46
N ASP A 404 -30.19 2.72 9.68
CA ASP A 404 -31.41 1.96 9.99
C ASP A 404 -31.57 0.68 9.13
N ASP A 405 -30.46 0.04 8.73
CA ASP A 405 -30.49 -1.16 7.88
C ASP A 405 -31.00 -2.39 8.65
N ARG A 406 -32.33 -2.52 8.66
CA ARG A 406 -33.05 -3.64 9.27
C ARG A 406 -32.81 -4.97 8.58
N THR A 407 -32.40 -4.96 7.32
CA THR A 407 -32.12 -6.18 6.57
C THR A 407 -30.83 -6.81 7.09
N THR A 408 -29.74 -6.03 7.17
CA THR A 408 -28.49 -6.50 7.77
C THR A 408 -28.70 -6.91 9.23
N LEU A 409 -29.47 -6.16 10.02
CA LEU A 409 -29.80 -6.57 11.39
C LEU A 409 -30.46 -7.96 11.45
N ARG A 410 -31.48 -8.23 10.61
CA ARG A 410 -32.14 -9.54 10.60
C ARG A 410 -31.19 -10.68 10.25
N PHE A 411 -30.25 -10.43 9.36
CA PHE A 411 -29.22 -11.42 9.01
C PHE A 411 -28.23 -11.65 10.15
N LEU A 412 -27.83 -10.61 10.87
CA LEU A 412 -26.81 -10.68 11.91
C LEU A 412 -27.38 -11.06 13.30
N LEU A 413 -28.66 -10.84 13.55
CA LEU A 413 -29.27 -11.06 14.86
C LEU A 413 -29.10 -12.51 15.38
N PRO A 414 -29.29 -13.58 14.57
CA PRO A 414 -29.01 -14.93 15.03
C PRO A 414 -27.56 -15.13 15.49
N VAL A 415 -26.61 -14.50 14.79
CA VAL A 415 -25.18 -14.55 15.16
C VAL A 415 -24.91 -13.81 16.46
N LEU A 416 -25.56 -12.66 16.68
CA LEU A 416 -25.44 -11.93 17.95
C LEU A 416 -26.01 -12.72 19.13
N ILE A 417 -27.13 -13.42 18.93
CA ILE A 417 -27.74 -14.27 19.96
C ILE A 417 -26.79 -15.42 20.29
N ASP A 418 -26.26 -16.11 19.29
CA ASP A 418 -25.28 -17.20 19.47
C ASP A 418 -24.03 -16.73 20.24
N ILE A 419 -23.50 -15.55 19.90
CA ILE A 419 -22.39 -14.93 20.63
C ILE A 419 -22.75 -14.71 22.11
N ALA A 420 -23.90 -14.12 22.38
CA ALA A 420 -24.34 -13.80 23.74
C ALA A 420 -24.52 -15.08 24.57
N GLU A 421 -25.13 -16.12 23.99
CA GLU A 421 -25.29 -17.43 24.64
C GLU A 421 -23.94 -18.07 24.99
N HIS A 422 -22.95 -18.00 24.10
CA HIS A 422 -21.59 -18.48 24.39
C HIS A 422 -20.92 -17.69 25.52
N HIS A 423 -21.11 -16.38 25.61
CA HIS A 423 -20.56 -15.60 26.72
C HIS A 423 -21.28 -15.90 28.04
N LEU A 424 -22.59 -16.18 28.01
CA LEU A 424 -23.37 -16.53 29.20
C LEU A 424 -23.04 -17.94 29.73
N HIS A 425 -22.92 -18.93 28.84
CA HIS A 425 -22.57 -20.30 29.23
C HIS A 425 -21.07 -20.51 29.47
N GLY A 426 -20.25 -19.62 28.93
CA GLY A 426 -18.80 -19.73 28.89
C GLY A 426 -18.31 -20.24 27.54
N THR A 427 -17.20 -19.66 27.09
CA THR A 427 -16.51 -20.00 25.85
C THR A 427 -15.01 -20.19 26.08
N ARG A 428 -14.25 -20.29 24.99
CA ARG A 428 -12.79 -20.43 24.96
C ARG A 428 -12.11 -19.38 25.84
N PHE A 429 -10.93 -19.71 26.34
CA PHE A 429 -10.10 -18.81 27.16
C PHE A 429 -10.77 -18.37 28.46
N ASN A 430 -11.66 -19.22 28.98
CA ASN A 430 -12.43 -18.99 30.21
C ASN A 430 -13.23 -17.68 30.18
N ILE A 431 -13.68 -17.28 28.99
CA ILE A 431 -14.52 -16.10 28.81
C ILE A 431 -15.94 -16.49 29.20
N HIS A 432 -16.49 -15.90 30.26
CA HIS A 432 -17.85 -16.20 30.73
C HIS A 432 -18.42 -15.04 31.55
N VAL A 433 -19.75 -15.00 31.69
CA VAL A 433 -20.41 -14.10 32.64
C VAL A 433 -20.41 -14.76 34.02
N ASP A 434 -19.87 -14.07 35.02
CA ASP A 434 -19.91 -14.52 36.41
C ASP A 434 -21.37 -14.41 36.93
N PRO A 435 -21.98 -15.51 37.38
CA PRO A 435 -23.38 -15.50 37.84
C PRO A 435 -23.59 -14.71 39.15
N SER A 436 -22.53 -14.38 39.89
CA SER A 436 -22.61 -13.67 41.16
C SER A 436 -22.77 -12.16 41.00
N ASP A 437 -22.18 -11.56 39.96
CA ASP A 437 -22.21 -10.11 39.72
C ASP A 437 -22.65 -9.72 38.29
N GLY A 438 -22.76 -10.68 37.37
CA GLY A 438 -23.16 -10.45 35.98
C GLY A 438 -22.07 -9.82 35.10
N LEU A 439 -20.83 -9.75 35.57
CA LEU A 439 -19.70 -9.19 34.83
C LEU A 439 -19.01 -10.27 33.98
N LEU A 440 -18.35 -9.83 32.90
CA LEU A 440 -17.57 -10.73 32.05
C LEU A 440 -16.20 -11.00 32.68
N ALA A 441 -15.93 -12.26 33.00
CA ALA A 441 -14.62 -12.76 33.38
C ALA A 441 -13.89 -13.34 32.15
N GLN A 442 -12.57 -13.23 32.12
CA GLN A 442 -11.70 -13.87 31.12
C GLN A 442 -10.36 -14.25 31.73
N GLY A 443 -9.65 -15.18 31.08
CA GLY A 443 -8.26 -15.50 31.38
C GLY A 443 -8.03 -17.00 31.52
N GLN A 444 -7.03 -17.50 30.79
CA GLN A 444 -6.61 -18.88 30.82
C GLN A 444 -5.08 -18.94 30.92
N ASP A 445 -4.56 -19.84 31.76
CA ASP A 445 -3.11 -20.05 31.90
C ASP A 445 -2.44 -20.25 30.53
N GLY A 446 -1.37 -19.48 30.28
CA GLY A 446 -0.61 -19.51 29.02
C GLY A 446 -1.13 -18.57 27.93
N TYR A 447 -2.20 -17.82 28.17
CA TYR A 447 -2.73 -16.79 27.26
C TYR A 447 -2.73 -15.42 27.96
N GLN A 448 -2.35 -14.37 27.22
CA GLN A 448 -2.37 -12.98 27.69
C GLN A 448 -3.74 -12.34 27.51
#